data_AF-A0A939AF37-F1
#
_entry.id   AF-A0A939AF37-F1
#
_cell.length_a   1.000
_cell.length_b   1.000
_cell.length_c   1.000
_cell.angle_alpha   90.00
_cell.angle_beta   90.00
_cell.angle_gamma   90.00
#
_symmetry.space_group_name_H-M   'P 1'
#
loop_
_entity.id
_entity.type
_entity.pdbx_description
1 polymer ?
#
loop_
_entity_poly.entity_id
_entity_poly.type
_entity_poly.pdbx_seq_one_letter_code
_entity_poly.pdbx_strand_id
1 'polypeptide(L)'
;SAALAVFYILNVFTAPFTQFINGSGKLKLSVYLIWTGCVIFIGLAIPLGRLWGVAGVVIASIITRAISLWLSYYQTKLILENRTFGLFGK
;
A
#
# COMPACT_ATOMS: atom_id res chain seq x y z
N SER A 1 19.69 -3.22 9.10
CA SER A 1 19.90 -2.20 8.05
C SER A 1 19.33 -2.58 6.69
N ALA A 2 19.57 -3.79 6.16
CA ALA A 2 19.07 -4.21 4.84
C ALA A 2 17.52 -4.20 4.71
N ALA A 3 16.78 -4.66 5.72
CA ALA A 3 15.32 -4.71 5.68
C ALA A 3 14.67 -3.30 5.58
N LEU A 4 15.24 -2.31 6.26
CA LEU A 4 14.78 -0.92 6.17
C LEU A 4 15.08 -0.33 4.79
N ALA A 5 16.22 -0.67 4.18
CA ALA A 5 16.53 -0.23 2.81
C ALA A 5 15.48 -0.74 1.82
N VAL A 6 15.08 -2.03 1.92
CA VAL A 6 14.00 -2.60 1.10
C VAL A 6 12.68 -1.87 1.33
N PHE A 7 12.33 -1.57 2.58
CA PHE A 7 11.14 -0.79 2.90
C PHE A 7 11.15 0.60 2.24
N TYR A 8 12.29 1.31 2.28
CA TYR A 8 12.41 2.63 1.65
C TYR A 8 12.34 2.56 0.13
N ILE A 9 12.95 1.56 -0.50
CA ILE A 9 12.85 1.34 -1.95
C ILE A 9 11.39 1.17 -2.36
N LEU A 10 10.65 0.29 -1.67
CA LEU A 10 9.22 0.10 -1.94
C LEU A 10 8.43 1.40 -1.77
N ASN A 11 8.77 2.21 -0.76
CA ASN A 11 8.12 3.49 -0.52
C ASN A 11 8.34 4.49 -1.67
N VAL A 12 9.57 4.58 -2.18
CA VAL A 12 9.92 5.42 -3.35
C VAL A 12 9.10 5.02 -4.57
N PHE A 13 8.93 3.72 -4.84
CA PHE A 13 8.10 3.26 -5.95
C PHE A 13 6.61 3.51 -5.73
N THR A 14 6.12 3.48 -4.48
CA THR A 14 4.70 3.65 -4.16
C THR A 14 4.27 5.13 -4.18
N ALA A 15 5.20 6.04 -3.90
CA ALA A 15 4.95 7.48 -3.82
C ALA A 15 4.31 8.08 -5.07
N PRO A 16 4.84 7.89 -6.31
CA PRO A 16 4.25 8.50 -7.51
C PRO A 16 2.84 8.00 -7.80
N PHE A 17 2.55 6.70 -7.62
CA PHE A 17 1.20 6.16 -7.82
C PHE A 17 0.19 6.75 -6.83
N THR A 18 0.58 6.87 -5.57
CA THR A 18 -0.30 7.41 -4.53
C THR A 18 -0.53 8.91 -4.74
N GLN A 19 0.51 9.66 -5.13
CA GLN A 19 0.40 11.07 -5.49
C GLN A 19 -0.46 11.27 -6.74
N PHE A 20 -0.35 10.40 -7.74
CA PHE A 20 -1.19 10.43 -8.94
C PHE A 20 -2.67 10.21 -8.62
N ILE A 21 -2.99 9.18 -7.82
CA ILE A 21 -4.36 8.90 -7.39
C ILE A 21 -4.95 10.08 -6.60
N ASN A 22 -4.16 10.66 -5.68
CA ASN A 22 -4.56 11.83 -4.91
C ASN A 22 -4.76 13.07 -5.79
N GLY A 23 -3.83 13.32 -6.72
CA GLY A 23 -3.90 14.42 -7.68
C GLY A 23 -5.03 14.29 -8.70
N SER A 24 -5.47 13.06 -8.99
CA SER A 24 -6.62 12.75 -9.84
C SER A 24 -7.98 13.00 -9.15
N GLY A 25 -7.99 13.56 -7.93
CA GLY A 25 -9.21 13.88 -7.18
C GLY A 25 -9.88 12.67 -6.50
N LYS A 26 -9.30 11.46 -6.60
CA LYS A 26 -9.87 10.24 -6.02
C LYS A 26 -9.39 9.97 -4.60
N LEU A 27 -9.48 10.98 -3.73
CA LEU A 27 -8.98 10.91 -2.35
C LEU A 27 -9.65 9.79 -1.53
N LYS A 28 -10.95 9.53 -1.77
CA LYS A 28 -11.70 8.44 -1.14
C LYS A 28 -11.07 7.06 -1.43
N LEU A 29 -10.49 6.87 -2.63
CA LEU A 29 -9.83 5.63 -3.02
C LEU A 29 -8.53 5.44 -2.23
N SER A 30 -7.75 6.49 -2.05
CA SER A 30 -6.57 6.45 -1.18
C SER A 30 -6.91 6.16 0.27
N VAL A 31 -8.00 6.72 0.81
CA VAL A 31 -8.45 6.43 2.17
C VAL A 31 -8.83 4.94 2.32
N TYR A 32 -9.53 4.37 1.34
CA TYR A 32 -9.86 2.94 1.35
C TYR A 32 -8.60 2.06 1.28
N LEU A 33 -7.65 2.40 0.41
CA LEU A 33 -6.36 1.70 0.31
C LEU A 33 -5.57 1.77 1.61
N ILE A 34 -5.53 2.92 2.28
CA ILE A 34 -4.86 3.09 3.58
C ILE A 34 -5.54 2.21 4.63
N TRP A 35 -6.88 2.24 4.70
CA TRP A 35 -7.64 1.42 5.64
C TRP A 35 -7.39 -0.07 5.45
N THR A 36 -7.44 -0.56 4.21
CA THR A 36 -7.13 -1.97 3.91
C THR A 36 -5.69 -2.31 4.28
N GLY A 37 -4.74 -1.41 4.02
CA GLY A 37 -3.33 -1.57 4.41
C GLY A 37 -3.15 -1.65 5.93
N CYS A 38 -3.87 -0.84 6.71
CA CYS A 38 -3.82 -0.89 8.17
C CYS A 38 -4.33 -2.23 8.72
N VAL A 39 -5.45 -2.74 8.19
CA VAL A 39 -6.00 -4.04 8.61
C VAL A 39 -5.02 -5.17 8.32
N ILE A 40 -4.45 -5.20 7.13
CA ILE A 40 -3.44 -6.20 6.73
C ILE A 40 -2.19 -6.09 7.60
N PHE A 41 -1.70 -4.87 7.84
CA PHE A 41 -0.51 -4.63 8.65
C PHE A 41 -0.70 -5.13 10.07
N ILE A 42 -1.79 -4.77 10.74
CA ILE A 42 -2.05 -5.19 12.12
C ILE A 42 -2.20 -6.73 12.19
N GLY A 43 -2.91 -7.32 11.22
CA GLY A 43 -3.08 -8.76 11.13
C GLY A 43 -1.77 -9.53 10.97
N LEU A 44 -0.78 -8.96 10.29
CA LEU A 44 0.56 -9.55 10.13
C LEU A 44 1.50 -9.19 11.29
N ALA A 45 1.44 -7.96 11.80
CA ALA A 45 2.36 -7.46 12.81
C ALA A 45 2.18 -8.18 14.16
N ILE A 46 0.96 -8.59 14.53
CA ILE A 46 0.71 -9.32 15.78
C ILE A 46 1.40 -10.71 15.79
N PRO A 47 1.15 -11.63 14.83
CA PRO A 47 1.80 -12.93 14.83
C PRO A 47 3.31 -12.83 14.54
N LEU A 48 3.74 -12.02 13.57
CA LEU A 48 5.17 -11.89 13.26
C LEU A 48 5.93 -11.19 14.39
N GLY A 49 5.32 -10.21 15.06
CA GLY A 49 5.90 -9.54 16.21
C GLY A 49 6.06 -10.46 17.42
N ARG A 50 5.16 -11.43 17.60
CA ARG A 50 5.31 -12.46 18.65
C ARG A 50 6.42 -13.47 18.34
N LEU A 51 6.62 -13.81 17.07
CA LEU A 51 7.63 -14.79 16.65
C LEU A 51 9.04 -14.21 16.55
N TRP A 52 9.18 -13.02 15.98
CA TRP A 52 10.47 -12.41 15.63
C TRP A 52 10.69 -11.03 16.26
N GLY A 53 9.85 -10.64 17.22
CA GLY A 53 9.97 -9.35 17.92
C GLY A 53 9.90 -8.17 16.95
N VAL A 54 10.82 -7.22 17.13
CA VAL A 54 10.91 -6.01 16.30
C VAL A 54 11.16 -6.32 14.83
N ALA A 55 11.95 -7.36 14.52
CA ALA A 55 12.23 -7.75 13.14
C ALA A 55 10.95 -8.22 12.43
N GLY A 56 10.06 -8.90 13.14
CA GLY A 56 8.76 -9.33 12.62
C GLY A 56 7.85 -8.16 12.22
N VAL A 57 7.87 -7.06 12.98
CA VAL A 57 7.11 -5.84 12.67
C VAL A 57 7.66 -5.15 11.41
N VAL A 58 8.98 -5.14 11.23
CA VAL A 58 9.61 -4.60 10.02
C VAL A 58 9.24 -5.44 8.79
N ILE A 59 9.24 -6.77 8.91
CA ILE A 59 8.82 -7.68 7.83
C ILE A 59 7.34 -7.45 7.49
N ALA A 60 6.46 -7.33 8.49
CA ALA A 60 5.05 -7.02 8.27
C ALA A 60 4.86 -5.67 7.53
N SER A 61 5.71 -4.68 7.84
CA SER A 61 5.71 -3.38 7.17
C SER A 61 6.10 -3.50 5.69
N ILE A 62 7.12 -4.31 5.38
CA ILE A 62 7.59 -4.57 4.01
C ILE A 62 6.49 -5.27 3.20
N ILE A 63 5.89 -6.34 3.74
CA ILE A 63 4.82 -7.09 3.08
C ILE A 63 3.64 -6.17 2.78
N THR A 64 3.22 -5.38 3.78
CA THR A 64 2.11 -4.44 3.59
C THR A 64 2.43 -3.41 2.51
N ARG A 65 3.66 -2.88 2.48
CA ARG A 65 4.08 -1.91 1.45
C ARG A 65 4.10 -2.51 0.05
N ALA A 66 4.55 -3.75 -0.10
CA ALA A 66 4.51 -4.46 -1.37
C ALA A 66 3.07 -4.64 -1.88
N ILE A 67 2.14 -4.99 -1.00
CA ILE A 67 0.71 -5.11 -1.34
C ILE A 67 0.13 -3.74 -1.73
N SER A 68 0.44 -2.69 -0.97
CA SER A 68 0.01 -1.32 -1.30
C SER A 68 0.56 -0.86 -2.64
N LEU A 69 1.82 -1.16 -2.98
CA LEU A 69 2.40 -0.84 -4.28
C LEU A 69 1.63 -1.50 -5.42
N TRP A 70 1.35 -2.79 -5.30
CA TRP A 70 0.60 -3.55 -6.31
C TRP A 70 -0.81 -2.99 -6.51
N LEU A 71 -1.54 -2.72 -5.42
CA LEU A 71 -2.88 -2.14 -5.46
C LEU A 71 -2.88 -0.73 -6.08
N SER A 72 -1.96 0.14 -5.64
CA SER A 72 -1.85 1.50 -6.17
C SER A 72 -1.48 1.52 -7.65
N TYR A 73 -0.60 0.62 -8.10
CA TYR A 73 -0.27 0.45 -9.51
C TYR A 73 -1.50 0.03 -10.33
N TYR A 74 -2.22 -0.99 -9.88
CA TYR A 74 -3.43 -1.48 -10.54
C TYR A 74 -4.52 -0.40 -10.63
N GLN A 75 -4.72 0.36 -9.54
CA GLN A 75 -5.69 1.45 -9.53
C GLN A 75 -5.28 2.62 -10.42
N THR A 76 -3.99 2.94 -10.48
CA THR A 76 -3.49 3.95 -11.41
C THR A 76 -3.75 3.55 -12.86
N LYS A 77 -3.52 2.27 -13.20
CA LYS A 77 -3.82 1.74 -14.54
C LYS A 77 -5.32 1.78 -14.87
N LEU A 78 -6.19 1.42 -13.93
CA LEU A 78 -7.66 1.53 -14.10
C LEU A 78 -8.13 2.96 -14.35
N ILE A 79 -7.53 3.94 -13.65
CA ILE A 79 -7.83 5.36 -13.83
C ILE A 79 -7.39 5.81 -15.23
N LEU A 80 -6.19 5.44 -15.68
CA LEU A 80 -5.66 5.78 -17.01
C LEU A 80 -6.48 5.15 -18.15
N GLU A 81 -6.95 3.92 -17.97
CA GLU A 81 -7.76 3.22 -18.98
C GLU A 81 -9.23 3.69 -19.02
N ASN A 82 -9.64 4.67 -18.19
CA ASN A 82 -11.05 5.07 -18.00
C ASN A 82 -12.00 3.89 -17.69
N ARG A 83 -11.45 2.77 -17.21
CA ARG A 83 -12.21 1.56 -16.85
C ARG A 83 -12.57 1.51 -15.39
N THR A 84 -12.57 2.65 -14.72
CA THR A 84 -13.25 2.72 -13.44
C THR A 84 -14.73 2.45 -13.71
N PHE A 85 -15.25 1.39 -13.10
CA PHE A 85 -16.68 1.10 -12.95
C PHE A 85 -16.96 0.94 -11.44
N GLY A 86 -17.99 1.62 -10.90
CA GLY A 86 -18.45 1.48 -9.51
C GLY A 86 -17.97 2.60 -8.57
N LEU A 87 -17.75 2.30 -7.27
CA LEU A 87 -17.28 3.22 -6.20
C LEU A 87 -16.03 4.07 -6.57
N PHE A 88 -15.40 3.79 -7.71
CA PHE A 88 -14.19 4.38 -8.24
C PHE A 88 -14.39 5.18 -9.54
N GLY A 89 -15.64 5.49 -9.93
CA GLY A 89 -16.11 6.20 -11.15
C GLY A 89 -16.59 5.20 -12.20
N LYS A 90 -17.43 5.47 -13.22
CA LYS A 90 -18.58 6.41 -13.27
C LYS A 90 -19.58 6.16 -12.15
#